data_AF-A0A3D0RT96-F1
#
_entry.id   AF-A0A3D0RT96-F1
#
_cell.length_a   1.000
_cell.length_b   1.000
_cell.length_c   1.000
_cell.angle_alpha   90.00
_cell.angle_beta   90.00
_cell.angle_gamma   90.00
#
_symmetry.space_group_name_H-M   'P 1'
#
loop_
_entity.id
_entity.type
_entity.pdbx_description
1 polymer ?
#
loop_
_entity_poly.entity_id
_entity_poly.type
_entity_poly.pdbx_seq_one_letter_code
_entity_poly.pdbx_strand_id
1 'polypeptide(L)' 'RFAEGQNAESLGLDGSEVFDIEGLDDNIKPKSELTVKAKKSDGKVIEFKVTVLLNTDVEVNYYRNGGILHTVLRNLVK' A
#
# COMPACT_ATOMS: atom_id res chain seq x y z
N ARG A 1 3.78 -5.60 0.87
CA ARG A 1 4.61 -6.82 0.85
C ARG A 1 4.49 -7.45 -0.52
N PHE A 2 5.60 -7.79 -1.17
CA PHE A 2 5.57 -8.52 -2.45
C PHE A 2 4.88 -9.88 -2.32
N ALA A 3 4.38 -10.41 -3.43
CA ALA A 3 3.93 -11.80 -3.48
C ALA A 3 5.07 -12.77 -3.16
N GLU A 4 4.76 -14.01 -2.78
CA GLU A 4 5.80 -15.00 -2.52
C GLU A 4 6.71 -15.21 -3.74
N GLY A 5 8.02 -15.25 -3.50
CA GLY A 5 9.02 -15.36 -4.56
C GLY A 5 9.28 -14.08 -5.35
N GLN A 6 8.52 -13.00 -5.12
CA GLN A 6 8.78 -11.70 -5.72
C GLN A 6 9.60 -10.79 -4.80
N ASN A 7 10.48 -10.02 -5.41
CA ASN A 7 11.29 -8.98 -4.79
C ASN A 7 11.66 -7.93 -5.85
N ALA A 8 12.33 -6.84 -5.43
CA ALA A 8 12.71 -5.76 -6.33
C ALA A 8 13.57 -6.25 -7.52
N GLU A 9 14.56 -7.11 -7.28
CA GLU A 9 15.45 -7.63 -8.33
C GLU A 9 14.71 -8.48 -9.35
N SER A 10 13.85 -9.41 -8.91
CA SER A 10 13.04 -10.28 -9.77
C SER A 10 12.04 -9.50 -10.63
N LEU A 11 11.59 -8.34 -10.14
CA LEU A 11 10.69 -7.44 -10.84
C LEU A 11 11.47 -6.41 -11.69
N GLY A 12 12.80 -6.39 -11.59
CA GLY A 12 13.66 -5.43 -12.30
C GLY A 12 13.47 -3.99 -11.84
N LEU A 13 13.07 -3.77 -10.59
CA LEU A 13 12.89 -2.44 -10.00
C LEU A 13 14.26 -1.89 -9.57
N ASP A 14 14.58 -0.68 -10.02
CA ASP A 14 15.85 -0.01 -9.73
C ASP A 14 15.70 1.19 -8.79
N GLY A 15 14.46 1.55 -8.43
CA GLY A 15 14.14 2.64 -7.52
C GLY A 15 13.97 4.00 -8.21
N SER A 16 14.18 4.09 -9.53
CA SER A 16 13.88 5.29 -10.32
C SER A 16 12.40 5.37 -10.72
N GLU A 17 11.62 4.32 -10.45
CA GLU A 17 10.22 4.26 -10.87
C GLU A 17 9.31 5.16 -10.05
N VAL A 18 8.28 5.68 -10.72
CA VAL A 18 7.11 6.26 -10.05
C VAL A 18 6.10 5.14 -9.82
N PHE A 19 5.72 4.94 -8.55
CA PHE A 19 4.78 3.90 -8.16
C PHE A 19 3.37 4.47 -8.02
N ASP A 20 2.43 3.88 -8.75
CA ASP A 20 0.99 4.06 -8.56
C ASP A 20 0.43 2.81 -7.88
N ILE A 21 -0.40 3.00 -6.85
CA ILE A 21 -0.95 1.92 -6.03
C ILE A 21 -2.46 1.97 -6.10
N GLU A 22 -3.04 0.98 -6.77
CA GLU A 22 -4.48 0.85 -6.97
C GLU A 22 -5.10 -0.04 -5.88
N GLY A 23 -6.31 0.32 -5.44
CA GLY A 23 -7.07 -0.41 -4.41
C GLY A 23 -6.84 0.09 -2.97
N LEU A 24 -6.13 1.20 -2.78
CA LEU A 24 -6.11 1.95 -1.52
C LEU A 24 -7.38 2.81 -1.40
N ASP A 25 -8.53 2.17 -1.28
CA ASP A 25 -9.82 2.84 -1.11
C ASP A 25 -10.40 2.65 0.31
N ASP A 26 -11.53 3.32 0.59
CA ASP A 26 -12.24 3.27 1.88
C ASP A 26 -12.78 1.86 2.23
N ASN A 27 -12.70 0.88 1.34
CA ASN A 27 -13.08 -0.51 1.61
C ASN A 27 -11.88 -1.42 1.86
N ILE A 28 -10.67 -0.89 2.02
CA ILE A 28 -9.50 -1.71 2.30
C ILE A 28 -9.70 -2.55 3.58
N LYS A 29 -9.36 -3.83 3.49
CA LYS A 29 -9.45 -4.81 4.57
C LYS A 29 -8.05 -5.20 5.05
N PRO A 30 -7.94 -5.78 6.24
CA PRO A 30 -6.67 -6.31 6.70
C PRO A 30 -6.09 -7.32 5.68
N LYS A 31 -4.79 -7.17 5.38
CA LYS A 31 -4.05 -8.01 4.42
C LYS A 31 -4.66 -8.09 3.01
N SER A 32 -5.43 -7.09 2.59
CA SER A 32 -5.89 -6.98 1.20
C SER A 32 -4.72 -7.02 0.19
N GLU A 33 -4.99 -7.63 -0.96
CA GLU A 33 -4.10 -7.57 -2.12
C GLU A 33 -4.38 -6.30 -2.92
N LEU A 34 -3.31 -5.63 -3.34
CA LEU A 34 -3.33 -4.38 -4.10
C LEU A 34 -2.50 -4.56 -5.37
N THR A 35 -2.79 -3.74 -6.37
CA THR A 35 -2.01 -3.68 -7.61
C THR A 35 -1.09 -2.47 -7.56
N VAL A 36 0.19 -2.68 -7.89
CA VAL A 36 1.18 -1.62 -7.99
C VAL A 36 1.66 -1.53 -9.44
N LYS A 37 1.62 -0.33 -10.00
CA LYS A 37 2.16 0.02 -11.31
C LYS A 37 3.42 0.85 -11.10
N ALA A 38 4.57 0.27 -11.39
CA ALA A 38 5.85 0.96 -11.36
C ALA A 38 6.20 1.45 -12.77
N LYS A 39 6.22 2.78 -12.96
CA LYS A 39 6.56 3.41 -14.23
C LYS A 39 8.02 3.86 -14.22
N LYS A 40 8.85 3.24 -15.06
CA LYS A 40 10.24 3.64 -15.29
C LYS A 40 10.32 4.94 -16.10
N SER A 41 11.46 5.63 -15.99
CA SER A 41 11.78 6.83 -16.77
C SER A 41 11.78 6.58 -18.29
N ASP A 42 12.13 5.37 -18.71
CA ASP A 42 12.07 4.90 -20.11
C ASP A 42 10.63 4.67 -20.62
N GLY A 43 9.62 4.82 -19.75
CA GLY A 43 8.21 4.66 -20.10
C GLY A 43 7.67 3.23 -19.93
N LYS A 44 8.53 2.24 -19.67
CA LYS A 44 8.12 0.88 -19.32
C LYS A 44 7.33 0.88 -18.01
N VAL A 45 6.19 0.19 -18.00
CA VAL A 45 5.37 -0.03 -16.80
C VAL A 45 5.48 -1.48 -16.38
N ILE A 46 5.75 -1.70 -15.09
CA ILE A 46 5.79 -3.01 -14.45
C ILE A 46 4.62 -3.07 -13.50
N GLU A 47 3.69 -3.98 -13.74
CA GLU A 47 2.53 -4.19 -12.87
C GLU A 47 2.74 -5.46 -12.05
N PHE A 48 2.54 -5.36 -10.73
CA PHE A 48 2.66 -6.50 -9.82
C PHE A 48 1.72 -6.35 -8.62
N LYS A 49 1.46 -7.48 -7.96
CA LYS A 49 0.55 -7.56 -6.83
C LYS A 49 1.31 -7.52 -5.51
N VAL A 50 0.73 -6.84 -4.53
CA VAL A 50 1.28 -6.75 -3.17
C VAL A 50 0.20 -6.99 -2.12
N THR A 51 0.58 -7.61 -1.01
CA THR A 51 -0.27 -7.63 0.20
C THR A 51 -0.02 -6.36 1.02
N VAL A 52 -1.07 -5.62 1.37
CA VAL A 52 -0.98 -4.51 2.33
C VAL A 52 -0.68 -5.06 3.73
N LEU A 53 0.16 -4.36 4.50
CA LEU A 53 0.55 -4.78 5.86
C LEU A 53 -0.29 -4.10 6.95
N LEU A 54 -1.57 -3.87 6.68
CA LEU A 54 -2.57 -3.57 7.70
C LEU A 54 -3.08 -4.91 8.23
N ASN A 55 -2.71 -5.31 9.44
CA ASN A 55 -2.97 -6.67 9.93
C ASN A 55 -4.29 -6.80 10.69
N THR A 56 -4.80 -5.69 11.21
CA THR A 56 -6.00 -5.61 12.04
C THR A 56 -6.95 -4.51 11.56
N ASP A 57 -8.23 -4.61 11.89
CA ASP A 57 -9.22 -3.56 11.59
C ASP A 57 -8.88 -2.23 12.29
N VAL A 58 -8.19 -2.29 13.43
CA VAL A 58 -7.71 -1.12 14.16
C VAL A 58 -6.65 -0.37 13.35
N GLU A 59 -5.69 -1.08 12.75
CA GLU A 59 -4.69 -0.47 11.86
C GLU A 59 -5.31 0.12 10.60
N VAL A 60 -6.32 -0.54 10.02
CA VAL A 60 -7.09 0.02 8.90
C VAL A 60 -7.77 1.33 9.32
N ASN A 61 -8.36 1.37 10.51
CA ASN A 61 -8.98 2.57 11.04
C ASN A 61 -7.94 3.70 11.24
N TYR A 62 -6.76 3.39 11.79
CA TYR A 62 -5.68 4.36 11.92
C TYR A 62 -5.22 4.89 10.58
N TYR A 63 -5.03 4.03 9.59
CA TYR A 63 -4.67 4.42 8.23
C TYR A 63 -5.67 5.43 7.64
N ARG A 64 -6.98 5.12 7.71
CA ARG A 64 -8.04 6.00 7.20
C ARG A 64 -8.10 7.35 7.91
N ASN A 65 -7.74 7.37 9.19
CA ASN A 65 -7.72 8.59 9.97
C ASN A 65 -6.45 9.44 9.76
N GLY A 66 -5.51 9.01 8.93
CA GLY A 66 -4.23 9.70 8.76
C GLY A 66 -3.25 9.45 9.91
N GLY A 67 -3.40 8.33 10.62
CA GLY A 67 -2.51 7.88 11.68
C GLY A 67 -3.16 7.79 13.06
N ILE A 68 -2.49 7.07 13.96
CA ILE A 68 -2.97 6.77 15.32
C ILE A 68 -3.28 8.03 16.14
N LEU A 69 -2.41 9.04 16.08
CA LEU A 69 -2.60 10.28 16.85
C LEU A 69 -3.90 10.99 16.45
N HIS A 70 -4.17 11.08 15.14
CA HIS A 70 -5.41 11.67 14.64
C HIS A 70 -6.64 10.89 15.10
N THR A 71 -6.59 9.55 15.09
CA THR A 71 -7.69 8.72 15.59
C THR A 71 -7.96 8.97 17.07
N VAL A 72 -6.91 8.99 17.91
CA VAL A 72 -7.07 9.19 19.36
C VAL A 72 -7.62 10.59 19.63
N LEU A 73 -7.08 11.64 19.02
CA LEU A 73 -7.56 13.00 19.20
C LEU A 73 -9.05 13.13 18.82
N ARG A 74 -9.48 12.56 17.70
CA ARG A 74 -10.92 12.57 17.29
C ARG A 74 -11.82 11.83 18.28
N ASN A 75 -11.31 10.79 18.94
CA ASN A 75 -12.08 10.03 19.94
C ASN A 75 -12.19 10.75 21.30
N LEU A 76 -11.23 11.63 21.63
CA LEU A 76 -11.25 12.42 22.87
C LEU A 76 -12.15 13.66 22.82
N VAL A 77 -12.43 14.17 21.62
CA VAL A 77 -13.32 15.33 21.39
C VAL A 77 -14.78 14.91 21.15
N LYS A 78 -15.06 13.60 21.11
CA LYS A 78 -16.41 13.02 21.19
C LYS A 78 -16.88 12.94 22.63
#